data_AF-A0A970VE61-F1
#
_entry.id   AF-A0A970VE61-F1
#
_cell.length_a   1.000
_cell.length_b   1.000
_cell.length_c   1.000
_cell.angle_alpha   90.00
_cell.angle_beta   90.00
_cell.angle_gamma   90.00
#
_symmetry.space_group_name_H-M   'P 1'
#
loop_
_entity.id
_entity.type
_entity.pdbx_description
1 polymer ?
#
loop_
_entity_poly.entity_id
_entity_poly.type
_entity_poly.pdbx_seq_one_letter_code
_entity_poly.pdbx_strand_id
1 'polypeptide(L)'
;LGAKLGMASQLVYVLIGLLGVPVFANGGGPSYVLNPTFGYLIGFIIAAYIMGKIVESLKNISLINMMISTAVGFITAYTIGIPYFYIIYNFYLGKPLSFIASITMMIPYMIKDMMLAAIVALTAWKVLPLLRRTGAAINPGTPQKK
;
A
#
# COMPACT_ATOMS: atom_id res chain seq x y z
N LEU A 1 11.55 -5.41 2.37
CA LEU A 1 11.16 -6.54 3.26
C LEU A 1 10.81 -7.80 2.47
N GLY A 2 10.36 -7.67 1.22
CA GLY A 2 9.80 -8.81 0.49
C GLY A 2 8.30 -8.92 0.71
N ALA A 3 7.66 -9.86 0.00
CA ALA A 3 6.22 -9.98 -0.06
C ALA A 3 5.60 -10.34 1.30
N LYS A 4 6.09 -11.42 1.93
CA LYS A 4 5.54 -11.93 3.20
C LYS A 4 5.72 -10.93 4.34
N LEU A 5 6.95 -10.46 4.53
CA LEU A 5 7.28 -9.55 5.64
C LEU A 5 6.70 -8.14 5.41
N GLY A 6 6.63 -7.68 4.16
CA GLY A 6 5.96 -6.42 3.82
C GLY A 6 4.47 -6.46 4.17
N MET A 7 3.78 -7.51 3.73
CA MET A 7 2.37 -7.75 4.06
C MET A 7 2.16 -7.88 5.57
N ALA A 8 2.99 -8.69 6.25
CA ALA A 8 2.89 -8.89 7.70
C ALA A 8 3.10 -7.58 8.47
N SER A 9 4.04 -6.73 8.04
CA SER A 9 4.26 -5.42 8.65
C SER A 9 3.03 -4.51 8.52
N GLN A 10 2.40 -4.46 7.35
CA GLN A 10 1.17 -3.70 7.16
C GLN A 10 0.01 -4.27 7.99
N LEU A 11 -0.10 -5.61 8.07
CA LEU A 11 -1.11 -6.27 8.87
C LEU A 11 -0.95 -5.95 10.36
N VAL A 12 0.27 -6.02 10.88
CA VAL A 12 0.59 -5.65 12.27
C VAL A 12 0.24 -4.19 12.54
N TYR A 13 0.60 -3.27 11.62
CA TYR A 13 0.22 -1.86 11.74
C TYR A 13 -1.30 -1.67 11.86
N VAL A 14 -2.08 -2.34 11.00
CA VAL A 14 -3.54 -2.26 11.04
C VAL A 14 -4.11 -2.87 12.32
N LEU A 15 -3.61 -4.04 12.75
CA LEU A 15 -4.07 -4.69 13.99
C LEU A 15 -3.80 -3.82 15.22
N ILE A 16 -2.61 -3.22 15.33
CA ILE A 16 -2.26 -2.32 16.42
C ILE A 16 -3.21 -1.12 16.47
N GLY A 17 -3.50 -0.52 15.32
CA GLY A 17 -4.45 0.59 15.25
C GLY A 17 -5.86 0.17 15.63
N LEU A 18 -6.33 -1.00 15.20
CA LEU A 18 -7.66 -1.51 15.57
C LEU A 18 -7.76 -1.89 17.05
N LEU A 19 -6.66 -2.25 17.72
CA LEU A 19 -6.62 -2.48 19.16
C LEU A 19 -6.76 -1.19 19.99
N GLY A 20 -6.78 -0.01 19.35
CA GLY A 20 -7.00 1.28 20.01
C GLY A 20 -5.74 2.13 20.18
N VAL A 21 -4.58 1.64 19.74
CA VAL A 21 -3.36 2.45 19.74
C VAL A 21 -3.51 3.54 18.66
N PRO A 22 -3.29 4.83 18.97
CA PRO A 22 -3.58 5.94 18.06
C PRO A 22 -2.50 6.11 16.98
N VAL A 23 -2.29 5.07 16.16
CA VAL A 23 -1.31 5.07 15.06
C VAL A 23 -1.91 5.51 13.73
N PHE A 24 -3.24 5.53 13.60
CA PHE A 24 -3.91 6.04 12.40
C PHE A 24 -4.05 7.56 12.46
N ALA A 25 -4.27 8.18 11.30
CA ALA A 25 -4.31 9.64 11.16
C ALA A 25 -5.34 10.33 12.08
N ASN A 26 -6.44 9.64 12.41
CA ASN A 26 -7.50 10.16 13.28
C ASN A 26 -7.69 9.29 14.54
N GLY A 27 -6.59 8.77 15.10
CA GLY A 27 -6.61 7.96 16.33
C GLY A 27 -6.50 6.45 16.06
N GLY A 28 -7.39 5.67 16.67
CA GLY A 28 -7.39 4.22 16.59
C GLY A 28 -8.68 3.62 17.12
N GLY A 29 -8.77 2.29 17.12
CA GLY A 29 -9.85 1.51 17.69
C GLY A 29 -10.68 0.75 16.65
N PRO A 30 -11.53 -0.20 17.10
CA PRO A 30 -12.29 -1.05 16.19
C PRO A 30 -13.28 -0.29 15.32
N SER A 31 -13.83 0.84 15.83
CA SER A 31 -14.73 1.70 15.07
C SER A 31 -14.06 2.36 13.87
N TYR A 32 -12.72 2.39 13.80
CA TYR A 32 -11.99 2.95 12.68
C TYR A 32 -12.28 2.22 11.36
N VAL A 33 -12.75 0.96 11.40
CA VAL A 33 -13.23 0.27 10.20
C VAL A 33 -14.35 1.06 9.51
N LEU A 34 -15.18 1.79 10.25
CA LEU A 34 -16.26 2.60 9.69
C LEU A 34 -15.77 3.94 9.11
N ASN A 35 -14.47 4.22 9.16
CA ASN A 35 -13.90 5.38 8.51
C ASN A 35 -13.85 5.15 6.98
N PRO A 36 -14.30 6.12 6.14
CA PRO A 36 -14.27 5.97 4.68
C PRO A 36 -12.90 5.65 4.09
N THR A 37 -11.82 6.08 4.76
CA THR A 37 -10.44 5.86 4.29
C THR A 37 -9.82 4.54 4.75
N PHE A 38 -10.51 3.78 5.61
CA PHE A 38 -9.97 2.52 6.12
C PHE A 38 -9.67 1.49 5.02
N GLY A 39 -10.47 1.47 3.94
CA GLY A 39 -10.25 0.58 2.81
C GLY A 39 -8.88 0.72 2.14
N TYR A 40 -8.25 1.90 2.21
CA TYR A 40 -6.88 2.08 1.72
C TYR A 40 -5.87 1.29 2.55
N LEU A 41 -6.09 1.10 3.85
CA LEU A 41 -5.23 0.27 4.70
C LEU A 41 -5.28 -1.21 4.27
N ILE A 42 -6.46 -1.70 3.93
CA ILE A 42 -6.65 -3.05 3.36
C ILE A 42 -5.91 -3.14 2.01
N GLY A 43 -6.08 -2.11 1.17
CA GLY A 43 -5.38 -1.97 -0.09
C GLY A 43 -3.85 -2.01 0.06
N PHE A 44 -3.30 -1.34 1.08
CA PHE A 44 -1.87 -1.32 1.35
C PHE A 44 -1.30 -2.67 1.79
N ILE A 45 -2.06 -3.48 2.54
CA ILE A 45 -1.65 -4.85 2.89
C ILE A 45 -1.44 -5.68 1.62
N ILE A 46 -2.40 -5.63 0.69
CA ILE A 46 -2.35 -6.40 -0.55
C ILE A 46 -1.28 -5.81 -1.50
N ALA A 47 -1.21 -4.48 -1.61
CA ALA A 47 -0.19 -3.80 -2.40
C ALA A 47 1.22 -4.16 -1.95
N ALA A 48 1.49 -4.20 -0.64
CA ALA A 48 2.79 -4.57 -0.09
C ALA A 48 3.20 -6.00 -0.49
N TYR A 49 2.25 -6.94 -0.50
CA TYR A 49 2.50 -8.30 -0.97
C TYR A 49 2.83 -8.33 -2.47
N ILE A 50 2.00 -7.70 -3.30
CA ILE A 50 2.16 -7.69 -4.77
C ILE A 50 3.47 -7.00 -5.16
N MET A 51 3.74 -5.82 -4.62
CA MET A 51 4.99 -5.08 -4.83
C MET A 51 6.19 -5.92 -4.43
N GLY A 52 6.14 -6.53 -3.25
CA GLY A 52 7.19 -7.41 -2.76
C GLY A 52 7.43 -8.60 -3.71
N LYS A 53 6.37 -9.25 -4.21
CA LYS A 53 6.48 -10.37 -5.16
C LYS A 53 7.10 -9.94 -6.49
N ILE A 54 6.69 -8.80 -7.02
CA ILE A 54 7.28 -8.23 -8.23
C ILE A 54 8.77 -8.05 -7.99
N VAL A 55 9.16 -7.31 -6.96
CA VAL A 55 10.58 -6.99 -6.68
C VAL A 55 11.44 -8.24 -6.39
N GLU A 56 10.89 -9.24 -5.71
CA GLU A 56 11.54 -10.53 -5.46
C GLU A 56 11.82 -11.33 -6.74
N SER A 57 10.94 -11.23 -7.74
CA SER A 57 11.11 -11.91 -9.03
C SER A 57 12.10 -11.23 -9.98
N LEU A 58 12.48 -9.98 -9.70
CA LEU A 58 13.40 -9.21 -10.54
C LEU A 58 14.85 -9.60 -10.34
N LYS A 59 15.44 -10.18 -11.39
CA LYS A 59 16.89 -10.45 -11.49
C LYS A 59 17.71 -9.16 -11.38
N ASN A 60 17.30 -8.11 -12.09
CA ASN A 60 17.97 -6.80 -12.09
C ASN A 60 17.05 -5.71 -11.54
N ILE A 61 17.60 -4.90 -10.63
CA ILE A 61 16.93 -3.71 -10.11
C ILE A 61 17.23 -2.54 -11.04
N SER A 62 16.21 -2.10 -11.78
CA SER A 62 16.25 -0.90 -12.62
C SER A 62 15.21 0.10 -12.14
N LEU A 63 15.40 1.38 -12.45
CA LEU A 63 14.44 2.42 -12.11
C LEU A 63 13.04 2.12 -12.68
N ILE A 64 12.99 1.65 -13.94
CA ILE A 64 11.74 1.28 -14.60
C ILE A 64 11.01 0.17 -13.83
N ASN A 65 11.72 -0.88 -13.41
CA ASN A 65 11.09 -1.97 -12.67
C ASN A 65 10.58 -1.52 -11.29
N MET A 66 11.27 -0.58 -10.63
CA MET A 66 10.80 0.01 -9.38
C MET A 66 9.56 0.87 -9.60
N MET A 67 9.55 1.69 -10.65
CA MET A 67 8.39 2.50 -11.04
C MET A 67 7.16 1.64 -11.35
N ILE A 68 7.32 0.57 -12.13
CA ILE A 68 6.25 -0.39 -12.42
C ILE A 68 5.74 -1.03 -11.13
N SER A 69 6.64 -1.51 -10.27
CA SER A 69 6.25 -2.11 -9.00
C SER A 69 5.43 -1.14 -8.14
N THR A 70 5.89 0.10 -7.97
CA THR A 70 5.16 1.13 -7.21
C THR A 70 3.83 1.52 -7.86
N ALA A 71 3.78 1.58 -9.21
CA ALA A 71 2.54 1.88 -9.93
C ALA A 71 1.49 0.77 -9.75
N VAL A 72 1.90 -0.50 -9.78
CA VAL A 72 1.00 -1.63 -9.50
C VAL A 72 0.49 -1.57 -8.05
N GLY A 73 1.36 -1.23 -7.10
CA GLY A 73 0.96 -1.04 -5.70
C GLY A 73 -0.06 0.09 -5.53
N PHE A 74 0.17 1.23 -6.18
CA PHE A 74 -0.74 2.36 -6.21
C PHE A 74 -2.11 1.96 -6.78
N ILE A 75 -2.14 1.33 -7.96
CA ILE A 75 -3.39 0.88 -8.59
C ILE A 75 -4.13 -0.08 -7.65
N THR A 76 -3.43 -1.06 -7.08
CA THR A 76 -4.01 -2.02 -6.13
C THR A 76 -4.68 -1.32 -4.95
N ALA A 77 -3.99 -0.37 -4.33
CA ALA A 77 -4.50 0.34 -3.16
C ALA A 77 -5.77 1.14 -3.48
N TYR A 78 -5.78 1.84 -4.63
CA TYR A 78 -6.93 2.63 -5.04
C TYR A 78 -8.10 1.80 -5.58
N THR A 79 -7.84 0.67 -6.24
CA THR A 79 -8.89 -0.28 -6.66
C THR A 79 -9.66 -0.85 -5.46
N ILE A 80 -9.02 -0.99 -4.30
CA ILE A 80 -9.69 -1.46 -3.07
C ILE A 80 -10.25 -0.29 -2.26
N GLY A 81 -9.49 0.80 -2.13
CA GLY A 81 -9.84 1.96 -1.31
C GLY A 81 -11.04 2.74 -1.83
N ILE A 82 -11.14 2.97 -3.14
CA ILE A 82 -12.24 3.76 -3.72
C ILE A 82 -13.60 3.07 -3.55
N PRO A 83 -13.78 1.76 -3.88
CA PRO A 83 -15.04 1.07 -3.60
C PRO A 83 -15.41 1.06 -2.13
N TYR A 84 -14.44 0.87 -1.24
CA TYR A 84 -14.67 0.93 0.20
C TYR A 84 -15.17 2.30 0.65
N PHE A 85 -14.49 3.35 0.19
CA PHE A 85 -14.85 4.74 0.45
C PHE A 85 -16.28 5.01 -0.04
N TYR A 86 -16.60 4.62 -1.27
CA TYR A 86 -17.93 4.76 -1.85
C TYR A 86 -19.01 4.09 -0.99
N ILE A 87 -18.76 2.86 -0.53
CA ILE A 87 -19.71 2.09 0.28
C ILE A 87 -19.95 2.77 1.63
N ILE A 88 -18.89 3.11 2.37
CA ILE A 88 -19.05 3.75 3.68
C ILE A 88 -19.73 5.12 3.54
N TYR A 89 -19.36 5.90 2.53
CA TYR A 89 -19.90 7.25 2.35
C TYR A 89 -21.42 7.24 2.06
N ASN A 90 -21.86 6.31 1.20
CA ASN A 90 -23.28 6.21 0.82
C ASN A 90 -24.12 5.44 1.85
N PHE A 91 -23.67 4.26 2.29
CA PHE A 91 -24.49 3.34 3.08
C PHE A 91 -24.35 3.53 4.59
N TYR A 92 -23.19 4.00 5.07
CA TYR A 92 -22.97 4.21 6.51
C TYR A 92 -23.17 5.68 6.91
N LEU A 93 -22.59 6.62 6.15
CA LEU A 93 -22.74 8.06 6.44
C LEU A 93 -24.03 8.67 5.86
N GLY A 94 -24.75 7.94 5.00
CA GLY A 94 -26.01 8.40 4.40
C GLY A 94 -25.84 9.62 3.49
N LYS A 95 -24.63 9.88 2.99
CA LYS A 95 -24.35 11.03 2.11
C LYS A 95 -24.34 10.55 0.66
N PRO A 96 -25.35 10.89 -0.16
CA PRO A 96 -25.41 10.41 -1.53
C PRO A 96 -24.22 10.95 -2.33
N LEU A 97 -23.39 10.02 -2.81
CA LEU A 97 -22.19 10.30 -3.57
C LEU A 97 -22.13 9.34 -4.75
N SER A 98 -22.07 9.85 -5.98
CA SER A 98 -21.90 8.98 -7.15
C SER A 98 -20.52 8.31 -7.15
N PHE A 99 -20.40 7.17 -7.83
CA PHE A 99 -19.11 6.49 -7.92
C PHE A 99 -18.04 7.37 -8.61
N ILE A 100 -18.42 8.10 -9.65
CA ILE A 100 -17.51 9.07 -10.31
C ILE A 100 -17.08 10.16 -9.33
N ALA A 101 -18.01 10.71 -8.53
CA ALA A 101 -17.67 11.72 -7.52
C ALA A 101 -16.69 11.18 -6.46
N SER A 102 -16.80 9.90 -6.09
CA SER A 102 -15.84 9.26 -5.17
C SER A 102 -14.42 9.22 -5.74
N ILE A 103 -14.26 8.96 -7.04
CA ILE A 103 -12.96 9.02 -7.73
C ILE A 103 -12.46 10.47 -7.76
N THR A 104 -13.31 11.41 -8.17
CA THR A 104 -12.94 12.83 -8.30
C THR A 104 -12.45 13.42 -6.98
N MET A 105 -13.11 13.11 -5.86
CA MET A 105 -12.69 13.55 -4.53
C MET A 105 -11.30 13.03 -4.13
N MET A 106 -10.89 11.88 -4.70
CA MET A 106 -9.61 11.24 -4.39
C MET A 106 -8.47 11.71 -5.30
N ILE A 107 -8.75 12.43 -6.40
CA ILE A 107 -7.73 12.92 -7.35
C ILE A 107 -6.60 13.70 -6.67
N PRO A 108 -6.84 14.67 -5.77
CA PRO A 108 -5.75 15.40 -5.12
C PRO A 108 -4.81 14.48 -4.32
N TYR A 109 -5.37 13.46 -3.66
CA TYR A 109 -4.62 12.45 -2.93
C TYR A 109 -3.83 11.55 -3.90
N MET A 110 -4.45 11.16 -5.02
CA MET A 110 -3.78 10.36 -6.06
C MET A 110 -2.55 11.08 -6.62
N ILE A 111 -2.65 12.38 -6.90
CA ILE A 111 -1.52 13.18 -7.40
C ILE A 111 -0.37 13.19 -6.39
N LYS A 112 -0.68 13.48 -5.12
CA LYS A 112 0.30 13.43 -4.03
C LYS A 112 0.95 12.05 -3.92
N ASP A 113 0.15 10.99 -3.96
CA ASP A 113 0.63 9.62 -3.80
C ASP A 113 1.46 9.15 -5.00
N MET A 114 1.16 9.63 -6.22
CA MET A 114 2.00 9.40 -7.40
C MET A 114 3.38 10.06 -7.26
N MET A 115 3.43 11.29 -6.71
CA MET A 115 4.70 11.96 -6.42
C MET A 115 5.52 11.18 -5.38
N LEU A 116 4.87 10.72 -4.30
CA LEU A 116 5.52 9.90 -3.28
C LEU A 116 5.98 8.56 -3.86
N ALA A 117 5.18 7.91 -4.70
CA ALA A 117 5.55 6.67 -5.37
C ALA A 117 6.79 6.84 -6.25
N ALA A 118 6.93 7.96 -6.98
CA ALA A 118 8.12 8.26 -7.76
C ALA A 118 9.38 8.41 -6.88
N ILE A 119 9.27 9.12 -5.75
CA ILE A 119 10.36 9.28 -4.77
C ILE A 119 10.75 7.91 -4.18
N VAL A 120 9.76 7.09 -3.82
CA VAL A 120 9.98 5.73 -3.31
C VAL A 120 10.67 4.86 -4.36
N ALA A 121 10.25 4.91 -5.62
CA ALA A 121 10.87 4.15 -6.70
C ALA A 121 12.35 4.55 -6.92
N LEU A 122 12.65 5.85 -6.92
CA LEU A 122 14.01 6.37 -7.02
C LEU A 122 14.88 5.93 -5.83
N THR A 123 14.33 5.99 -4.63
CA THR A 123 15.02 5.57 -3.40
C THR A 123 15.27 4.07 -3.40
N ALA A 124 14.25 3.27 -3.75
CA ALA A 124 14.36 1.83 -3.86
C ALA A 124 15.42 1.42 -4.91
N TRP A 125 15.45 2.09 -6.06
CA TRP A 125 16.46 1.83 -7.09
C TRP A 125 17.90 2.05 -6.59
N LYS A 126 18.15 3.05 -5.75
CA LYS A 126 19.49 3.32 -5.19
C LYS A 126 19.84 2.42 -4.00
N VAL A 127 18.90 2.20 -3.08
CA VAL A 127 19.15 1.54 -1.79
C VAL A 127 19.08 0.03 -1.90
N LEU A 128 18.14 -0.51 -2.69
CA LEU A 128 17.91 -1.95 -2.75
C LEU A 128 19.12 -2.76 -3.28
N PRO A 129 19.89 -2.29 -4.29
CA PRO A 129 21.12 -2.97 -4.71
C PRO A 129 22.16 -3.05 -3.60
N LEU A 130 22.29 -2.01 -2.78
CA LEU A 130 23.22 -1.97 -1.64
C LEU A 130 22.80 -2.96 -0.56
N LEU A 131 21.52 -2.99 -0.21
CA LEU A 131 20.99 -3.94 0.78
C LEU A 131 21.10 -5.40 0.31
N ARG A 132 20.99 -5.66 -1.00
CA ARG A 132 21.22 -7.00 -1.56
C ARG A 132 22.69 -7.43 -1.43
N ARG A 133 23.63 -6.50 -1.59
CA ARG A 133 25.07 -6.78 -1.41
C ARG A 133 25.44 -7.11 0.04
N THR A 134 24.79 -6.50 1.01
CA THR A 134 25.02 -6.78 2.44
C THR A 134 24.27 -8.01 2.95
N GLY A 135 23.47 -8.67 2.11
CA GLY A 135 22.61 -9.79 2.51
C GLY A 135 21.40 -9.37 3.36
N ALA A 136 21.20 -8.07 3.57
CA ALA A 136 20.08 -7.53 4.35
C ALA A 136 18.75 -7.51 3.57
N ALA A 137 18.79 -7.66 2.25
CA ALA A 137 17.61 -7.77 1.39
C ALA A 137 17.54 -9.11 0.65
N ILE A 138 16.31 -9.56 0.36
CA ILE A 138 16.04 -10.83 -0.31
C ILE A 138 16.60 -10.81 -1.75
N ASN A 139 17.35 -11.87 -2.08
CA ASN A 139 17.92 -12.08 -3.40
C ASN A 139 16.90 -12.69 -4.36
N PRO A 140 16.96 -12.34 -5.66
CA PRO A 140 16.03 -12.89 -6.63
C PRO A 140 16.21 -14.41 -6.74
N GLY A 141 15.09 -15.13 -6.61
CA GLY A 141 15.08 -16.59 -6.73
C GLY A 141 15.32 -17.39 -5.45
N THR A 142 15.57 -16.78 -4.29
CA THR A 142 15.55 -17.53 -3.02
C THR A 142 14.11 -17.92 -2.67
N PRO A 143 13.77 -19.21 -2.52
CA PRO A 143 12.48 -19.62 -2.01
C PRO A 143 12.29 -18.98 -0.63
N GLN A 144 11.18 -18.27 -0.43
CA GLN A 144 10.78 -17.90 0.93
C GLN A 144 10.59 -19.21 1.69
N LYS A 145 11.50 -19.53 2.62
CA LYS A 145 11.35 -20.69 3.53
C LYS A 145 9.91 -20.67 4.05
N LYS A 146 9.22 -21.79 3.85
CA LYS A 146 7.78 -21.92 4.07
C LYS A 146 7.45 -21.58 5.51
#